data_AF-A0AAN0XVA6-F1
#
_entry.id   AF-A0AAN0XVA6-F1
#
_cell.length_a   1.000
_cell.length_b   1.000
_cell.length_c   1.000
_cell.angle_alpha   90.00
_cell.angle_beta   90.00
_cell.angle_gamma   90.00
#
_symmetry.space_group_name_H-M   'P 1'
#
loop_
_entity.id
_entity.type
_entity.pdbx_description
1 polymer ?
#
loop_
_entity_poly.entity_id
_entity_poly.type
_entity_poly.pdbx_seq_one_letter_code
_entity_poly.pdbx_strand_id
1 'polypeptide(L)'
;MPVPVIEISDDEQKIFSPFTGRMLYGQDLSDDQLEQVQELLGEPSLDPSILFMYDGENGEYSYTSSKLIEVLGSDPDEDELEPLVMLGQLELEGVVVMRQCNSSTLGDFWVAFAPIETI
;
A
#
# COMPACT_ATOMS: atom_id res chain seq x y z
N MET A 1 16.64 -0.37 -9.98
CA MET A 1 16.81 -1.51 -9.05
C MET A 1 15.44 -2.10 -8.81
N PRO A 2 15.27 -3.43 -8.63
CA PRO A 2 13.96 -3.97 -8.33
C PRO A 2 13.44 -3.36 -7.03
N VAL A 3 12.19 -2.89 -7.04
CA VAL A 3 11.54 -2.35 -5.83
C VAL A 3 11.48 -3.46 -4.77
N PRO A 4 12.00 -3.24 -3.54
CA PRO A 4 11.94 -4.24 -2.50
C PRO A 4 10.50 -4.48 -2.05
N VAL A 5 10.10 -5.76 -2.03
CA VAL A 5 8.85 -6.22 -1.42
C VAL A 5 9.18 -6.84 -0.07
N ILE A 6 8.62 -6.26 0.99
CA ILE A 6 8.73 -6.75 2.37
C ILE A 6 7.51 -7.62 2.63
N GLU A 7 7.72 -8.93 2.75
CA GLU A 7 6.65 -9.86 3.10
C GLU A 7 6.45 -9.92 4.61
N ILE A 8 5.20 -9.74 5.02
CA ILE A 8 4.73 -9.79 6.40
C ILE A 8 3.87 -11.04 6.53
N SER A 9 4.40 -12.06 7.19
CA SER A 9 3.75 -13.37 7.35
C SER A 9 2.99 -13.53 8.68
N ASP A 10 3.09 -12.54 9.54
CA ASP A 10 2.51 -12.51 10.88
C ASP A 10 1.38 -11.49 10.86
N ASP A 11 0.15 -12.00 10.91
CA ASP A 11 -1.04 -11.16 10.86
C ASP A 11 -1.29 -10.40 12.16
N GLU A 12 -0.49 -10.63 13.22
CA GLU A 12 -0.56 -9.86 14.47
C GLU A 12 0.31 -8.57 14.42
N GLN A 13 1.16 -8.41 13.39
CA GLN A 13 2.06 -7.26 13.31
C GLN A 13 1.35 -5.98 12.88
N LYS A 14 1.67 -4.90 13.59
CA LYS A 14 1.23 -3.54 13.23
C LYS A 14 2.05 -3.04 12.05
N ILE A 15 1.36 -2.66 10.98
CA ILE A 15 1.96 -2.11 9.77
C ILE A 15 1.86 -0.59 9.84
N PHE A 16 2.98 0.08 9.61
CA PHE A 16 3.05 1.53 9.59
C PHE A 16 3.63 2.01 8.26
N SER A 17 3.13 3.14 7.77
CA SER A 17 3.78 3.84 6.67
C SER A 17 5.22 4.17 7.08
N PRO A 18 6.22 3.79 6.27
CA PRO A 18 7.61 4.03 6.59
C PRO A 18 7.99 5.52 6.55
N PHE A 19 7.16 6.39 5.95
CA PHE A 19 7.47 7.80 5.76
C PHE A 19 6.67 8.74 6.66
N THR A 20 5.43 8.38 7.01
CA THR A 20 4.58 9.21 7.88
C THR A 20 4.45 8.64 9.30
N GLY A 21 4.72 7.34 9.48
CA GLY A 21 4.46 6.63 10.73
C GLY A 21 2.98 6.38 11.01
N ARG A 22 2.08 6.64 10.06
CA ARG A 22 0.65 6.31 10.19
C ARG A 22 0.44 4.81 10.21
N MET A 23 -0.43 4.32 11.09
CA MET A 23 -0.77 2.90 11.18
C MET A 23 -1.77 2.54 10.08
N LEU A 24 -1.48 1.47 9.33
CA LEU A 24 -2.30 0.98 8.23
C LEU A 24 -3.08 -0.27 8.61
N TYR A 25 -2.50 -1.07 9.50
CA TYR A 25 -3.09 -2.31 9.99
C TYR A 25 -2.45 -2.68 11.33
N GLY A 26 -3.16 -3.46 12.13
CA GLY A 26 -2.60 -4.12 13.31
C GLY A 26 -3.65 -4.89 14.09
N GLN A 27 -3.23 -5.96 14.78
CA GLN A 27 -4.09 -6.62 15.77
C GLN A 27 -3.92 -5.98 17.16
N ASP A 28 -4.86 -6.31 18.06
CA ASP A 28 -4.91 -5.79 19.43
C ASP A 28 -4.78 -4.26 19.52
N LEU A 29 -5.62 -3.58 18.73
CA LEU A 29 -5.69 -2.14 18.71
C LEU A 29 -6.55 -1.63 19.86
N SER A 30 -6.13 -0.52 20.48
CA SER A 30 -7.05 0.28 21.29
C SER A 30 -8.10 0.94 20.38
N ASP A 31 -9.24 1.36 20.94
CA ASP A 31 -10.30 2.05 20.18
C ASP A 31 -9.75 3.21 19.33
N ASP A 32 -8.88 4.05 19.91
CA ASP A 32 -8.23 5.17 19.20
C ASP A 32 -7.35 4.73 18.01
N GLN A 33 -6.75 3.55 18.08
CA GLN A 33 -5.91 3.00 17.01
C GLN A 33 -6.75 2.34 15.92
N LEU A 34 -7.83 1.67 16.33
CA LEU A 34 -8.81 1.09 15.41
C LEU A 34 -9.45 2.18 14.54
N GLU A 35 -9.82 3.32 15.14
CA GLU A 35 -10.40 4.46 14.41
C GLU A 35 -9.41 5.01 13.37
N GLN A 36 -8.13 5.18 13.72
CA GLN A 36 -7.09 5.62 12.78
C GLN A 36 -6.91 4.66 11.60
N VAL A 37 -6.90 3.36 11.86
CA VAL A 37 -6.80 2.34 10.81
C VAL A 37 -8.02 2.37 9.91
N GLN A 38 -9.22 2.44 10.48
CA GLN A 38 -10.47 2.51 9.71
C GLN A 38 -10.55 3.79 8.87
N GLU A 39 -10.13 4.93 9.43
CA GLU A 39 -10.06 6.20 8.72
C GLU A 39 -9.10 6.09 7.53
N LEU A 40 -7.90 5.53 7.72
CA LEU A 40 -6.92 5.41 6.65
C LEU A 40 -7.32 4.38 5.58
N LEU A 41 -7.94 3.25 5.96
CA LEU A 41 -8.47 2.28 5.00
C LEU A 41 -9.65 2.87 4.20
N GLY A 42 -10.46 3.72 4.83
CA GLY A 42 -11.58 4.41 4.18
C GLY A 42 -11.16 5.61 3.33
N GLU A 43 -10.09 6.30 3.70
CA GLU A 43 -9.54 7.46 3.00
C GLU A 43 -7.99 7.39 2.94
N PRO A 44 -7.42 6.54 2.06
CA PRO A 44 -5.97 6.37 1.93
C PRO A 44 -5.21 7.66 1.59
N SER A 45 -5.88 8.63 0.95
CA SER A 45 -5.32 9.94 0.63
C SER A 45 -4.90 10.78 1.85
N LEU A 46 -5.30 10.38 3.07
CA LEU A 46 -4.81 11.00 4.31
C LEU A 46 -3.33 10.72 4.57
N ASP A 47 -2.76 9.69 3.95
CA ASP A 47 -1.33 9.43 3.92
C ASP A 47 -0.76 9.65 2.49
N PRO A 48 -0.11 10.81 2.24
CA PRO A 48 0.39 11.14 0.91
C PRO A 48 1.57 10.27 0.47
N SER A 49 2.12 9.43 1.35
CA SER A 49 3.18 8.49 1.00
C SER A 49 2.68 7.23 0.31
N ILE A 50 1.37 6.93 0.40
CA ILE A 50 0.77 5.74 -0.21
C ILE A 50 0.66 5.95 -1.72
N LEU A 51 1.27 5.06 -2.51
CA LEU A 51 1.16 5.04 -3.96
C LEU A 51 -0.05 4.24 -4.44
N PHE A 52 -0.26 3.06 -3.86
CA PHE A 52 -1.41 2.21 -4.12
C PHE A 52 -1.69 1.25 -2.96
N MET A 53 -2.93 0.76 -2.90
CA MET A 53 -3.36 -0.36 -2.09
C MET A 53 -4.04 -1.38 -3.00
N TYR A 54 -3.63 -2.64 -2.90
CA TYR A 54 -4.08 -3.71 -3.78
C TYR A 54 -4.49 -4.94 -2.98
N ASP A 55 -5.70 -5.40 -3.24
CA ASP A 55 -6.26 -6.63 -2.70
C ASP A 55 -5.89 -7.78 -3.65
N GLY A 56 -4.89 -8.57 -3.25
CA GLY A 56 -4.39 -9.70 -4.01
C GLY A 56 -5.30 -10.93 -3.98
N GLU A 57 -6.27 -11.01 -3.06
CA GLU A 57 -7.28 -12.08 -3.10
C GLU A 57 -8.31 -11.83 -4.18
N ASN A 58 -8.76 -10.57 -4.31
CA ASN A 58 -9.77 -10.17 -5.29
C ASN A 58 -9.15 -9.74 -6.62
N GLY A 59 -7.86 -9.40 -6.64
CA GLY A 59 -7.15 -8.93 -7.82
C GLY A 59 -7.47 -7.48 -8.19
N GLU A 60 -7.78 -6.65 -7.20
CA GLU A 60 -8.35 -5.31 -7.41
C GLU A 60 -7.55 -4.23 -6.66
N TYR A 61 -7.42 -3.04 -7.26
CA TYR A 61 -6.88 -1.88 -6.56
C TYR A 61 -7.97 -1.24 -5.70
N SER A 62 -7.72 -1.17 -4.39
CA SER A 62 -8.58 -0.41 -3.47
C SER A 62 -8.23 1.08 -3.49
N TYR A 63 -7.01 1.42 -3.90
CA TYR A 63 -6.55 2.79 -4.07
C TYR A 63 -5.37 2.89 -5.03
N THR A 64 -5.39 3.91 -5.87
CA THR A 64 -4.28 4.34 -6.73
C THR A 64 -4.11 5.85 -6.58
N SER A 65 -2.91 6.28 -6.19
CA SER A 65 -2.62 7.71 -6.05
C SER A 65 -2.56 8.38 -7.42
N SER A 66 -3.03 9.62 -7.51
CA SER A 66 -2.94 10.42 -8.74
C SER A 66 -1.51 10.61 -9.23
N LYS A 67 -0.53 10.61 -8.31
CA LYS A 67 0.87 10.72 -8.66
C LYS A 67 1.41 9.46 -9.33
N LEU A 68 1.00 8.28 -8.85
CA LEU A 68 1.34 7.02 -9.50
C LEU A 68 0.83 7.00 -10.94
N ILE A 69 -0.42 7.44 -11.16
CA ILE A 69 -1.02 7.56 -12.50
C ILE A 69 -0.23 8.55 -13.37
N GLU A 70 0.18 9.70 -12.82
CA GLU A 70 1.00 10.68 -13.53
C GLU A 70 2.36 10.09 -13.97
N VAL A 71 3.03 9.35 -13.08
CA VAL A 71 4.35 8.76 -13.31
C VAL A 71 4.27 7.60 -14.30
N LEU A 72 3.25 6.75 -14.17
CA LEU A 72 3.03 5.61 -15.07
C LEU A 72 2.54 6.07 -16.45
N GLY A 73 1.84 7.22 -16.50
CA GLY A 73 1.18 7.72 -17.69
C GLY A 73 -0.13 7.02 -18.03
N SER A 74 -0.59 6.11 -17.16
CA SER A 74 -1.85 5.38 -17.28
C SER A 74 -2.36 4.95 -15.89
N ASP A 75 -3.63 4.57 -15.83
CA ASP A 75 -4.23 4.04 -14.60
C ASP A 75 -4.03 2.52 -14.56
N PRO A 76 -3.26 1.99 -13.59
CA PRO A 76 -2.99 0.56 -13.52
C PRO A 76 -4.25 -0.27 -13.24
N ASP A 77 -5.31 0.31 -12.68
CA ASP A 77 -6.59 -0.38 -12.49
C ASP A 77 -7.35 -0.53 -13.82
N GLU A 78 -7.43 0.55 -14.62
CA GLU A 78 -8.06 0.52 -15.95
C GLU A 78 -7.31 -0.40 -16.94
N ASP A 79 -5.98 -0.47 -16.82
CA ASP A 79 -5.11 -1.29 -17.65
C ASP A 79 -4.95 -2.74 -17.13
N GLU A 80 -5.63 -3.11 -16.03
CA GLU A 80 -5.54 -4.42 -15.37
C GLU A 80 -4.08 -4.84 -15.09
N LEU A 81 -3.23 -3.88 -14.71
CA LEU A 81 -1.80 -4.12 -14.46
C LEU A 81 -1.57 -4.75 -13.10
N GLU A 82 -0.99 -5.95 -13.08
CA GLU A 82 -0.56 -6.59 -11.84
C GLU A 82 0.50 -5.72 -11.11
N PRO A 83 0.47 -5.64 -9.76
CA PRO A 83 1.38 -4.79 -9.00
C PRO A 83 2.85 -5.03 -9.31
N LEU A 84 3.28 -6.28 -9.45
CA LEU A 84 4.69 -6.60 -9.76
C LEU A 84 5.12 -6.11 -11.14
N VAL A 85 4.21 -6.14 -12.13
CA VAL A 85 4.47 -5.64 -13.48
C VAL A 85 4.60 -4.12 -13.44
N MET A 86 3.66 -3.45 -12.77
CA MET A 86 3.67 -1.99 -12.57
C MET A 86 4.91 -1.53 -11.80
N LEU A 87 5.28 -2.22 -10.71
CA LEU A 87 6.50 -1.95 -9.93
C LEU A 87 7.78 -2.13 -10.76
N GLY A 88 7.76 -3.01 -11.77
CA GLY A 88 8.86 -3.16 -12.72
C GLY A 88 8.99 -2.01 -13.71
N GLN A 89 7.92 -1.24 -13.93
CA GLN A 89 7.88 -0.06 -14.81
C GLN A 89 8.10 1.25 -14.04
N LEU A 90 8.00 1.21 -12.70
CA LEU A 90 8.18 2.37 -11.83
C LEU A 90 9.64 2.82 -11.78
N GLU A 91 9.88 4.05 -12.23
CA GLU A 91 11.18 4.73 -12.15
C GLU A 91 11.30 5.65 -10.91
N LEU A 92 10.63 5.29 -9.80
CA LEU A 92 10.68 6.06 -8.55
C LEU A 92 11.75 5.52 -7.60
N GLU A 93 12.56 6.43 -7.05
CA GLU A 93 13.54 6.09 -6.02
C GLU A 93 12.90 6.01 -4.63
N GLY A 94 13.36 5.05 -3.83
CA GLY A 94 12.92 4.91 -2.44
C GLY A 94 11.55 4.25 -2.25
N VAL A 95 10.97 3.65 -3.30
CA VAL A 95 9.71 2.91 -3.17
C VAL A 95 9.90 1.72 -2.23
N VAL A 96 8.96 1.55 -1.31
CA VAL A 96 8.87 0.41 -0.40
C VAL A 96 7.52 -0.24 -0.61
N VAL A 97 7.50 -1.56 -0.80
CA VAL A 97 6.25 -2.31 -0.91
C VAL A 97 6.16 -3.24 0.28
N MET A 98 5.03 -3.21 0.97
CA MET A 98 4.69 -4.15 2.02
C MET A 98 3.60 -5.07 1.50
N ARG A 99 3.83 -6.37 1.63
CA ARG A 99 2.86 -7.41 1.27
C ARG A 99 2.54 -8.21 2.53
N GLN A 100 1.30 -8.13 2.98
CA GLN A 100 0.80 -9.01 4.02
C GLN A 100 0.27 -10.28 3.38
N CYS A 101 0.88 -11.41 3.70
CA CYS A 101 0.49 -12.70 3.15
C CYS A 101 -0.44 -13.43 4.12
N ASN A 102 -1.57 -13.94 3.63
CA ASN A 102 -2.51 -14.77 4.39
C ASN A 102 -3.04 -14.09 5.67
N SER A 103 -3.32 -12.79 5.63
CA SER A 103 -4.01 -12.12 6.73
C SER A 103 -5.39 -12.73 6.92
N SER A 104 -5.73 -13.13 8.15
CA SER A 104 -7.07 -13.60 8.49
C SER A 104 -8.15 -12.54 8.27
N THR A 105 -7.76 -11.26 8.22
CA THR A 105 -8.66 -10.11 8.10
C THR A 105 -8.71 -9.55 6.67
N LEU A 106 -7.55 -9.41 6.02
CA LEU A 106 -7.41 -8.72 4.74
C LEU A 106 -6.87 -9.61 3.60
N GLY A 107 -6.58 -10.88 3.86
CA GLY A 107 -6.03 -11.77 2.84
C GLY A 107 -4.59 -11.46 2.44
N ASP A 108 -4.29 -11.62 1.14
CA ASP A 108 -3.06 -11.14 0.51
C ASP A 108 -3.20 -9.65 0.17
N PHE A 109 -2.61 -8.78 0.97
CA PHE A 109 -2.80 -7.33 0.85
C PHE A 109 -1.49 -6.61 0.59
N TRP A 110 -1.48 -5.72 -0.39
CA TRP A 110 -0.30 -5.01 -0.83
C TRP A 110 -0.48 -3.52 -0.62
N VAL A 111 0.55 -2.87 -0.06
CA VAL A 111 0.62 -1.41 0.02
C VAL A 111 1.99 -0.96 -0.44
N ALA A 112 2.02 -0.03 -1.39
CA ALA A 112 3.25 0.61 -1.81
C ALA A 112 3.35 2.03 -1.30
N PHE A 113 4.57 2.41 -0.95
CA PHE A 113 4.91 3.73 -0.44
C PHE A 113 6.04 4.33 -1.25
N ALA A 114 6.05 5.66 -1.37
CA ALA A 114 7.23 6.42 -1.78
C ALA A 114 7.49 7.58 -0.81
N PRO A 115 8.73 8.09 -0.73
CA PRO A 115 9.03 9.27 0.06
C PRO A 115 8.18 10.45 -0.43
N ILE A 116 7.67 11.27 0.50
CA ILE A 116 6.80 12.41 0.14
C ILE A 116 7.51 13.40 -0.80
N GLU A 117 8.84 13.54 -0.69
CA GLU A 117 9.62 14.40 -1.59
C GLU A 117 9.71 13.87 -3.04
N THR A 118 9.42 12.58 -3.22
CA THR A 118 9.39 11.87 -4.50
C THR A 118 8.00 11.94 -5.15
N ILE A 119 6.95 12.28 -4.38
CA ILE A 119 5.54 12.27 -4.78
C ILE A 119 5.04 13.71 -4.97
#